data_AF-A0A094S1F1-F1
#
_entry.id   AF-A0A094S1F1-F1
#
_cell.length_a   1.000
_cell.length_b   1.000
_cell.length_c   1.000
_cell.angle_alpha   90.00
_cell.angle_beta   90.00
_cell.angle_gamma   90.00
#
_symmetry.space_group_name_H-M   'P 1'
#
loop_
_entity.id
_entity.type
_entity.pdbx_description
1 polymer ?
#
loop_
_entity_poly.entity_id
_entity_poly.type
_entity_poly.pdbx_seq_one_letter_code
_entity_poly.pdbx_strand_id
1 'polypeptide(L)'
;MMEAMKGRAIIQINALLTVVFIVTSLVAVVVFDQPWKAIAVTVCLVCFSVGVVAFLWGYWTAVQRSREDEISVAALYFLVDGAAPSRVSRILNGLLLVQVVVAIATAIARSSTDGKAGSTLAFGILVPMMG
;
A
#
# COMPACT_ATOMS: atom_id res chain seq x y z
N MET A 1 17.36 24.25 -4.82
CA MET A 1 17.53 23.03 -4.00
C MET A 1 16.26 22.60 -3.25
N MET A 2 15.36 23.52 -2.85
CA MET A 2 14.11 23.19 -2.13
C MET A 2 12.99 22.54 -2.98
N GLU A 3 12.97 22.76 -4.30
CA GLU A 3 11.98 22.14 -5.19
C GLU A 3 12.16 20.62 -5.37
N ALA A 4 13.38 20.09 -5.19
CA ALA A 4 13.69 18.65 -5.29
C ALA A 4 13.18 17.83 -4.09
N MET A 5 12.60 18.48 -3.06
CA MET A 5 12.15 17.85 -1.82
C MET A 5 10.63 17.57 -1.79
N LYS A 6 9.85 18.20 -2.68
CA LYS A 6 8.39 18.00 -2.72
C LYS A 6 8.08 16.56 -3.16
N GLY A 7 7.44 15.79 -2.28
CA GLY A 7 7.05 14.39 -2.55
C GLY A 7 8.04 13.31 -2.09
N ARG A 8 9.28 13.65 -1.70
CA ARG A 8 10.25 12.66 -1.20
C ARG A 8 9.74 11.92 0.05
N ALA A 9 9.10 12.65 0.96
CA ALA A 9 8.52 12.09 2.17
C ALA A 9 7.46 11.02 1.85
N ILE A 10 6.62 11.23 0.83
CA ILE A 10 5.59 10.27 0.42
C ILE A 10 6.23 8.94 0.00
N ILE A 11 7.27 9.00 -0.84
CA ILE A 11 7.99 7.81 -1.30
C ILE A 11 8.64 7.07 -0.13
N GLN A 12 9.27 7.81 0.80
CA GLN A 12 9.94 7.21 1.97
C GLN A 12 8.94 6.60 2.95
N ILE A 13 7.81 7.26 3.20
CA ILE A 13 6.75 6.76 4.08
C ILE A 13 6.13 5.50 3.47
N ASN A 14 5.80 5.50 2.17
CA ASN A 14 5.24 4.31 1.52
C ASN A 14 6.24 3.13 1.58
N ALA A 15 7.51 3.38 1.28
CA ALA A 15 8.54 2.34 1.38
C ALA A 15 8.70 1.81 2.81
N LEU A 16 8.75 2.69 3.81
CA LEU A 16 8.86 2.32 5.22
C LEU A 16 7.66 1.48 5.68
N LEU A 17 6.45 1.93 5.40
CA LEU A 17 5.23 1.20 5.76
C LEU A 17 5.14 -0.15 5.04
N THR A 18 5.57 -0.21 3.77
CA THR A 18 5.69 -1.47 3.04
C THR A 18 6.65 -2.44 3.72
N VAL A 19 7.83 -1.97 4.16
CA VAL A 19 8.79 -2.82 4.90
C VAL A 19 8.19 -3.30 6.22
N VAL A 20 7.52 -2.42 6.98
CA VAL A 20 6.86 -2.80 8.24
C VAL A 20 5.77 -3.85 8.00
N PHE A 21 4.96 -3.67 6.96
CA PHE A 21 3.97 -4.65 6.54
C PHE A 21 4.59 -6.01 6.18
N ILE A 22 5.67 -6.03 5.39
CA ILE A 22 6.37 -7.26 5.02
C ILE A 22 6.86 -7.98 6.27
N VAL A 23 7.61 -7.29 7.14
CA VAL A 23 8.22 -7.89 8.33
C VAL A 23 7.15 -8.46 9.25
N THR A 24 6.11 -7.69 9.56
CA THR A 24 5.04 -8.16 10.45
C THR A 24 4.22 -9.30 9.84
N SER A 25 3.97 -9.28 8.53
CA SER A 25 3.27 -10.39 7.84
C SER A 25 4.10 -11.66 7.80
N LEU A 26 5.41 -11.56 7.57
CA LEU A 26 6.31 -12.72 7.60
C LEU A 26 6.42 -13.32 8.99
N VAL A 27 6.55 -12.50 10.04
CA VAL A 27 6.55 -13.00 11.42
C VAL A 27 5.22 -13.67 11.74
N ALA A 28 4.09 -13.05 11.38
CA ALA A 28 2.78 -13.60 11.63
C ALA A 28 2.47 -14.88 10.83
N VAL A 29 2.98 -15.03 9.59
CA VAL A 29 2.78 -16.26 8.81
C VAL A 29 3.58 -17.44 9.37
N VAL A 30 4.80 -17.18 9.86
CA VAL A 30 5.69 -18.20 10.43
C VAL A 30 5.20 -18.64 11.80
N VAL A 31 4.99 -17.71 12.73
CA VAL A 31 4.61 -18.02 14.12
C VAL A 31 3.12 -18.40 14.22
N PHE A 32 2.26 -17.68 13.48
CA PHE A 32 0.82 -17.92 13.37
C PHE A 32 0.07 -18.10 14.69
N ASP A 33 0.44 -17.33 15.71
CA ASP A 33 -0.21 -17.28 17.01
C ASP A 33 -0.37 -15.82 17.48
N GLN A 34 -1.16 -15.61 18.54
CA GLN A 34 -1.18 -14.32 19.23
C GLN A 34 0.15 -14.08 19.96
N PRO A 35 0.62 -12.83 20.07
CA PRO A 35 0.00 -11.58 19.61
C PRO A 35 0.29 -11.22 18.14
N TRP A 36 1.10 -12.02 17.43
CA TRP A 36 1.62 -11.69 16.11
C TRP A 36 0.53 -11.55 15.04
N LYS A 37 -0.52 -12.38 15.12
CA LYS A 37 -1.73 -12.23 14.28
C LYS A 37 -2.36 -10.83 14.45
N ALA A 38 -2.56 -10.38 15.69
CA ALA A 38 -3.15 -9.06 15.96
C ALA A 38 -2.25 -7.91 15.50
N ILE A 39 -0.94 -7.99 15.75
CA ILE A 39 0.02 -6.97 15.32
C ILE A 39 -0.01 -6.81 13.79
N ALA A 40 0.00 -7.90 13.04
CA ALA A 40 -0.08 -7.85 11.58
C ALA A 40 -1.37 -7.18 11.10
N VAL A 41 -2.53 -7.53 11.70
CA VAL A 41 -3.81 -6.88 11.37
C VAL A 41 -3.78 -5.39 11.69
N THR A 42 -3.26 -4.99 12.85
CA THR A 42 -3.13 -3.57 13.21
C THR A 42 -2.29 -2.81 12.19
N VAL A 43 -1.15 -3.36 11.77
CA VAL A 43 -0.32 -2.76 10.73
C VAL A 43 -1.08 -2.63 9.41
N CYS A 44 -1.83 -3.67 9.00
CA CYS A 44 -2.64 -3.62 7.78
C CYS A 44 -3.67 -2.48 7.83
N LEU A 45 -4.36 -2.32 8.96
CA LEU A 45 -5.38 -1.27 9.14
C LEU A 45 -4.78 0.14 9.18
N VAL A 46 -3.60 0.31 9.79
CA VAL A 46 -2.85 1.57 9.77
C VAL A 46 -2.43 1.92 8.34
N CYS A 47 -1.82 0.97 7.63
CA CYS A 47 -1.43 1.15 6.23
C CYS A 47 -2.62 1.52 5.35
N PHE A 48 -3.71 0.76 5.45
CA PHE A 48 -4.95 1.03 4.73
C PHE A 48 -5.48 2.44 5.01
N SER A 49 -5.50 2.86 6.27
CA SER A 49 -6.01 4.18 6.67
C SER A 49 -5.14 5.32 6.13
N VAL A 50 -3.81 5.17 6.19
CA VAL A 50 -2.86 6.12 5.58
C VAL A 50 -3.06 6.18 4.06
N GLY A 51 -3.24 5.02 3.41
CA GLY A 51 -3.52 4.94 1.98
C GLY A 51 -4.82 5.63 1.57
N VAL A 52 -5.91 5.40 2.31
CA VAL A 52 -7.18 6.08 2.08
C VAL A 52 -7.03 7.61 2.17
N VAL A 53 -6.34 8.13 3.19
CA VAL A 53 -6.13 9.57 3.33
C VAL A 53 -5.31 10.12 2.15
N ALA A 54 -4.22 9.44 1.77
CA ALA A 54 -3.39 9.85 0.64
C ALA A 54 -4.16 9.79 -0.69
N PHE A 55 -4.94 8.73 -0.90
CA PHE A 55 -5.78 8.53 -2.08
C PHE A 55 -6.81 9.65 -2.21
N LEU A 56 -7.57 9.93 -1.14
CA LEU A 56 -8.60 10.98 -1.15
C LEU A 56 -7.99 12.36 -1.38
N TRP A 57 -6.82 12.63 -0.79
CA TRP A 57 -6.11 13.88 -1.03
C TRP A 57 -5.66 14.02 -2.49
N GLY A 58 -5.11 12.95 -3.07
CA GLY A 58 -4.69 12.91 -4.48
C GLY A 58 -5.88 13.10 -5.41
N TYR A 59 -6.97 12.37 -5.18
CA TYR A 59 -8.21 12.48 -5.95
C TYR A 59 -8.81 13.88 -5.87
N TRP A 60 -8.91 14.46 -4.67
CA TRP A 60 -9.43 15.82 -4.49
C TRP A 60 -8.59 16.87 -5.23
N THR A 61 -7.28 16.71 -5.24
CA THR A 61 -6.36 17.60 -5.96
C THR A 61 -6.55 17.46 -7.48
N ALA A 62 -6.71 16.22 -7.98
CA ALA A 62 -6.97 15.97 -9.39
C ALA A 62 -8.31 16.56 -9.83
N VAL A 63 -9.38 16.36 -9.08
CA VAL A 63 -10.72 16.91 -9.39
C VAL A 63 -10.71 18.45 -9.50
N GLN A 64 -9.88 19.13 -8.72
CA GLN A 64 -9.74 20.59 -8.86
C GLN A 64 -9.06 20.97 -10.18
N ARG A 65 -7.98 20.25 -10.56
CA ARG A 65 -7.28 20.48 -11.84
C ARG A 65 -8.08 20.05 -13.06
N SER A 66 -8.99 19.08 -12.92
CA SER A 66 -9.76 18.54 -14.04
C SER A 66 -10.74 19.54 -14.67
N ARG A 67 -10.87 20.74 -14.08
CA ARG A 67 -11.64 21.87 -14.63
C ARG A 67 -10.92 22.55 -15.79
N GLU A 68 -9.59 22.50 -15.78
CA GLU A 68 -8.72 23.16 -16.76
C GLU A 68 -7.91 22.14 -17.58
N ASP A 69 -7.59 20.98 -16.99
CA ASP A 69 -6.77 19.94 -17.60
C ASP A 69 -7.57 18.65 -17.85
N GLU A 70 -7.30 17.96 -18.94
CA GLU A 70 -7.75 16.57 -19.11
C GLU A 70 -6.91 15.64 -18.25
N ILE A 71 -7.54 14.93 -17.31
CA ILE A 71 -6.86 14.02 -16.38
C ILE A 71 -7.26 12.58 -16.67
N SER A 72 -6.30 11.80 -17.17
CA SER A 72 -6.45 10.35 -17.31
C SER A 72 -6.52 9.68 -15.95
N VAL A 73 -7.59 8.89 -15.72
CA VAL A 73 -7.79 8.10 -14.50
C VAL A 73 -6.66 7.07 -14.33
N ALA A 74 -6.22 6.46 -15.44
CA ALA A 74 -5.10 5.53 -15.42
C ALA A 74 -3.79 6.23 -15.02
N ALA A 75 -3.53 7.43 -15.55
CA ALA A 75 -2.37 8.23 -15.20
C ALA A 75 -2.41 8.67 -13.72
N LEU A 76 -3.60 8.94 -13.18
CA LEU A 76 -3.79 9.31 -11.78
C LEU A 76 -3.45 8.15 -10.82
N TYR A 77 -3.91 6.93 -11.11
CA TYR A 77 -3.76 5.81 -10.18
C TYR A 77 -2.50 4.97 -10.41
N PHE A 78 -2.08 4.80 -11.65
CA PHE A 78 -0.89 3.98 -11.99
C PHE A 78 0.33 4.82 -12.36
N LEU A 79 0.24 6.15 -12.24
CA LEU A 79 1.33 7.09 -12.51
C LEU A 79 1.95 6.89 -13.91
N VAL A 80 1.12 6.52 -14.88
CA VAL A 80 1.46 6.35 -16.29
C VAL A 80 1.42 7.68 -17.03
N ASP A 81 1.77 7.67 -18.32
CA ASP A 81 1.71 8.84 -19.21
C ASP A 81 2.45 10.09 -18.71
N GLY A 82 3.53 9.90 -17.96
CA GLY A 82 4.36 11.00 -17.46
C GLY A 82 3.76 11.75 -16.27
N ALA A 83 2.75 11.20 -15.59
CA ALA A 83 2.14 11.80 -14.38
C ALA A 83 3.15 12.09 -13.25
N ALA A 84 4.26 11.36 -13.21
CA ALA A 84 5.40 11.61 -12.33
C ALA A 84 6.72 11.27 -13.06
N PRO A 85 7.89 11.75 -12.57
CA PRO A 85 9.18 11.33 -13.11
C PRO A 85 9.28 9.79 -13.14
N SER A 86 9.75 9.23 -14.25
CA SER A 86 9.70 7.77 -14.50
C SER A 86 10.32 6.91 -13.41
N ARG A 87 11.34 7.41 -12.70
CA ARG A 87 11.93 6.74 -11.54
C ARG A 87 10.95 6.63 -10.36
N VAL A 88 10.17 7.67 -10.10
CA VAL A 88 9.18 7.71 -9.01
C VAL A 88 8.03 6.77 -9.30
N SER A 89 7.46 6.81 -10.52
CA SER A 89 6.37 5.90 -10.92
C SER A 89 6.80 4.43 -10.78
N ARG A 90 8.01 4.08 -11.23
CA ARG A 90 8.54 2.71 -11.08
C ARG A 90 8.70 2.28 -9.63
N ILE A 91 9.13 3.19 -8.74
CA ILE A 91 9.29 2.88 -7.31
C ILE A 91 7.92 2.63 -6.68
N LEU A 92 6.96 3.53 -6.87
CA LEU A 92 5.65 3.42 -6.24
C LEU A 92 4.86 2.21 -6.77
N ASN A 93 4.81 2.01 -8.10
CA ASN A 93 4.18 0.81 -8.68
C ASN A 93 4.92 -0.50 -8.30
N GLY A 94 6.24 -0.42 -8.08
CA GLY A 94 7.01 -1.55 -7.56
C GLY A 94 6.63 -1.91 -6.13
N LEU A 95 6.43 -0.90 -5.27
CA LEU A 95 5.94 -1.11 -3.90
C LEU A 95 4.52 -1.68 -3.90
N LEU A 96 3.61 -1.15 -4.73
CA LEU A 96 2.27 -1.71 -4.93
C LEU A 96 2.32 -3.21 -5.23
N LEU A 97 3.12 -3.58 -6.23
CA LEU A 97 3.27 -4.98 -6.64
C LEU A 97 3.75 -5.85 -5.48
N VAL A 98 4.76 -5.38 -4.72
CA VAL A 98 5.26 -6.09 -3.55
C VAL A 98 4.17 -6.26 -2.49
N GLN A 99 3.40 -5.21 -2.19
CA GLN A 99 2.30 -5.27 -1.24
C GLN A 99 1.26 -6.32 -1.65
N VAL A 100 0.84 -6.31 -2.93
CA VAL A 100 -0.11 -7.29 -3.49
C VAL A 100 0.43 -8.71 -3.36
N VAL A 101 1.67 -8.96 -3.79
CA VAL A 101 2.29 -10.29 -3.75
C VAL A 101 2.37 -10.81 -2.31
N VAL A 102 2.81 -9.99 -1.37
CA VAL A 102 2.96 -10.38 0.04
C VAL A 102 1.62 -10.63 0.70
N ALA A 103 0.62 -9.77 0.44
CA ALA A 103 -0.74 -9.95 0.96
C ALA A 103 -1.35 -11.27 0.50
N ILE A 104 -1.27 -11.57 -0.80
CA ILE A 104 -1.81 -12.80 -1.37
C ILE A 104 -1.03 -14.02 -0.87
N ALA A 105 0.30 -13.98 -0.92
CA ALA A 105 1.14 -15.11 -0.52
C ALA A 105 0.92 -15.50 0.94
N THR A 106 0.85 -14.53 1.85
CA THR A 106 0.66 -14.79 3.28
C THR A 106 -0.76 -15.28 3.61
N ALA A 107 -1.78 -14.75 2.93
CA ALA A 107 -3.15 -15.24 3.06
C ALA A 107 -3.31 -16.69 2.56
N ILE A 108 -2.70 -17.04 1.42
CA ILE A 108 -2.72 -18.41 0.87
C ILE A 108 -1.97 -19.37 1.78
N ALA A 109 -0.78 -18.99 2.27
CA ALA A 109 0.05 -19.83 3.13
C ALA A 109 -0.66 -20.22 4.44
N ARG A 110 -1.65 -19.44 4.88
CA ARG A 110 -2.44 -19.68 6.09
C ARG A 110 -3.93 -19.56 5.80
N SER A 111 -4.47 -20.47 4.99
CA SER A 111 -5.87 -20.45 4.52
C SER A 111 -6.93 -20.71 5.60
N SER A 112 -6.52 -21.12 6.81
CA SER A 112 -7.39 -21.31 7.96
C SER A 112 -6.84 -20.64 9.21
N THR A 113 -7.75 -20.21 10.10
CA THR A 113 -7.42 -19.60 11.40
C THR A 113 -8.19 -20.35 12.47
N ASP A 114 -7.47 -20.92 13.45
CA ASP A 114 -8.04 -21.57 14.63
C ASP A 114 -9.10 -22.64 14.27
N GLY A 115 -8.82 -23.42 13.22
CA GLY A 115 -9.68 -24.51 12.74
C GLY A 115 -10.87 -24.07 11.87
N LYS A 116 -11.02 -22.77 11.60
CA LYS A 116 -12.08 -22.21 10.74
C LYS A 116 -11.52 -21.76 9.40
N ALA A 117 -12.34 -21.87 8.36
CA ALA A 117 -11.99 -21.35 7.03
C ALA A 117 -11.81 -19.83 7.09
N GLY A 118 -10.76 -19.34 6.41
CA GLY A 118 -10.40 -17.93 6.38
C GLY A 118 -9.10 -17.64 7.13
N SER A 119 -8.34 -16.67 6.61
CA SER A 119 -7.05 -16.27 7.15
C SER A 119 -7.13 -14.92 7.86
N THR A 120 -6.61 -14.81 9.08
CA THR A 120 -6.35 -13.49 9.67
C THR A 120 -5.37 -12.66 8.82
N LEU A 121 -4.51 -13.30 8.03
CA LEU A 121 -3.56 -12.61 7.15
C LEU A 121 -4.23 -12.07 5.87
N ALA A 122 -5.49 -12.43 5.59
CA ALA A 122 -6.26 -11.86 4.49
C ALA A 122 -6.48 -10.34 4.63
N PHE A 123 -6.38 -9.78 5.84
CA PHE A 123 -6.39 -8.33 6.06
C PHE A 123 -5.28 -7.59 5.30
N GLY A 124 -4.20 -8.29 4.92
CA GLY A 124 -3.14 -7.74 4.07
C GLY A 124 -3.65 -7.20 2.72
N ILE A 125 -4.81 -7.67 2.23
CA ILE A 125 -5.39 -7.21 0.95
C ILE A 125 -5.81 -5.73 0.98
N LEU A 126 -5.88 -5.12 2.16
CA LEU A 126 -6.18 -3.70 2.34
C LEU A 126 -4.96 -2.81 2.13
N VAL A 127 -3.75 -3.35 2.30
CA VAL A 127 -2.49 -2.58 2.25
C VAL A 127 -2.21 -1.94 0.88
N PRO A 128 -2.50 -2.58 -0.27
CA PRO A 128 -2.38 -1.99 -1.61
C PRO A 128 -3.06 -0.63 -1.81
N MET A 129 -3.98 -0.21 -0.92
CA MET A 129 -4.54 1.14 -0.94
C MET A 129 -3.53 2.26 -0.69
N MET A 130 -2.33 1.95 -0.18
CA MET A 130 -1.23 2.93 -0.01
C MET A 130 -0.58 3.39 -1.31
N GLY A 131 -0.95 2.78 -2.45
CA GLY A 131 -0.46 3.16 -3.76
C GLY A 131 0.15 2.00 -4.49
#